data_AF-A0A445HH67-F1
#
_entry.id   AF-A0A445HH67-F1
#
_cell.length_a   1.000
_cell.length_b   1.000
_cell.length_c   1.000
_cell.angle_alpha   90.00
_cell.angle_beta   90.00
_cell.angle_gamma   90.00
#
_symmetry.space_group_name_H-M   'P 1'
#
loop_
_entity.id
_entity.type
_entity.pdbx_description
1 polymer ?
#
loop_
_entity_poly.entity_id
_entity_poly.type
_entity_poly.pdbx_seq_one_letter_code
_entity_poly.pdbx_strand_id
1 'polypeptide(L)'
;MRKGNMELETNKVYDYEDARGNDAEVPDTAHQISTDSWFQVAFILTTGINSAFVLGYPGTVMVPLGWFGGVIGLILATAVSLYANALVAYLHELGGQRHIRYRDLAGFIYGKKAYNLTWVLQYINLFMINTGYIILAGSALKATYVLFKDDGLLKLPYCIAIAGLVCAMFAVCIPHLSALRIWLGFSTVFSLAYIVISFVLSLKDGLRSPPRDYEIPGEGVSKIFTIIGASANLVFAFNTGMLPEIQATIKQPVVKNMMKALYFQFTVGVLPLYLVAFTGYWAYGSSTEVYLLNSVNGAVWVKALANITAFLQSVIALHVHTYTFKLEFSLLLNVLLELFPWLNINNNNSGSVSTRFLQVQCTSFWILNMGSKEVQ
;
A
#
# COMPACT_ATOMS: atom_id res chain seq x y z
N MET A 1 -35.77 37.87 -23.58
CA MET A 1 -36.01 37.24 -22.27
C MET A 1 -36.84 35.98 -22.48
N ARG A 2 -36.31 34.79 -22.20
CA ARG A 2 -37.10 33.55 -22.15
C ARG A 2 -36.48 32.60 -21.11
N LYS A 3 -36.92 32.73 -19.86
CA LYS A 3 -37.03 31.62 -18.88
C LYS A 3 -38.35 30.91 -19.22
N GLY A 4 -38.55 29.61 -19.08
CA GLY A 4 -37.81 28.46 -18.59
C GLY A 4 -38.82 27.30 -18.56
N ASN A 5 -38.36 26.05 -18.56
CA ASN A 5 -39.03 24.91 -17.93
C ASN A 5 -38.05 23.71 -17.93
N MET A 6 -37.66 23.32 -16.72
CA MET A 6 -37.10 22.00 -16.42
C MET A 6 -38.26 21.02 -16.28
N GLU A 7 -38.19 19.85 -16.91
CA GLU A 7 -38.71 18.62 -16.32
C GLU A 7 -38.05 17.39 -16.95
N LEU A 8 -37.94 16.34 -16.14
CA LEU A 8 -37.11 15.15 -16.28
C LEU A 8 -37.57 14.21 -17.41
N GLU A 9 -36.63 13.69 -18.20
CA GLU A 9 -36.77 12.38 -18.85
C GLU A 9 -35.78 11.39 -18.22
N THR A 10 -36.32 10.56 -17.33
CA THR A 10 -35.70 9.34 -16.83
C THR A 10 -35.96 8.20 -17.81
N ASN A 11 -35.03 7.25 -17.86
CA ASN A 11 -35.08 5.94 -18.55
C ASN A 11 -34.91 5.93 -20.07
N LYS A 12 -33.65 5.90 -20.52
CA LYS A 12 -33.28 5.10 -21.69
C LYS A 12 -32.46 3.90 -21.24
N VAL A 13 -33.14 2.75 -21.20
CA VAL A 13 -32.54 1.42 -21.23
C VAL A 13 -31.82 1.32 -22.57
N TYR A 14 -30.49 1.36 -22.56
CA TYR A 14 -29.71 1.12 -23.77
C TYR A 14 -29.64 -0.39 -23.99
N ASP A 15 -30.30 -0.81 -25.06
CA ASP A 15 -30.27 -2.15 -25.61
C ASP A 15 -28.84 -2.47 -26.08
N TYR A 16 -28.30 -3.60 -25.62
CA TYR A 16 -26.87 -3.93 -25.68
C TYR A 16 -26.51 -4.86 -26.86
N GLU A 17 -27.26 -4.81 -27.96
CA GLU A 17 -27.07 -5.74 -29.09
C GLU A 17 -26.37 -5.16 -30.33
N ASP A 18 -26.09 -3.85 -30.40
CA ASP A 18 -25.56 -3.23 -31.65
C ASP A 18 -24.10 -2.71 -31.59
N ALA A 19 -23.28 -3.21 -30.67
CA ALA A 19 -21.86 -2.82 -30.56
C ALA A 19 -20.88 -3.91 -31.03
N ARG A 20 -21.23 -4.65 -32.09
CA ARG A 20 -20.39 -5.71 -32.68
C ARG A 20 -19.57 -5.28 -33.89
N GLY A 21 -19.42 -3.98 -34.12
CA GLY A 21 -18.63 -3.46 -35.22
C GLY A 21 -18.06 -2.08 -34.90
N ASN A 22 -16.93 -2.06 -34.21
CA ASN A 22 -15.88 -1.05 -34.38
C ASN A 22 -14.70 -1.48 -33.52
N ASP A 23 -13.67 -1.95 -34.21
CA ASP A 23 -12.39 -2.37 -33.67
C ASP A 23 -11.68 -1.16 -33.04
N ALA A 24 -11.98 -0.89 -31.77
CA ALA A 24 -11.12 -0.07 -30.94
C ALA A 24 -9.90 -0.93 -30.60
N GLU A 25 -8.77 -0.62 -31.23
CA GLU A 25 -7.49 -1.27 -31.01
C GLU A 25 -7.12 -1.20 -29.52
N VAL A 26 -7.25 -2.33 -28.82
CA VAL A 26 -7.00 -2.44 -27.39
C VAL A 26 -5.49 -2.63 -27.19
N PRO A 27 -4.78 -1.74 -26.49
CA PRO A 27 -3.37 -1.94 -26.22
C PRO A 27 -3.18 -3.15 -25.29
N ASP A 28 -2.28 -4.05 -25.68
CA ASP A 28 -1.89 -5.25 -24.92
C ASP A 28 -1.51 -4.87 -23.48
N THR A 29 -2.40 -5.17 -22.55
CA THR A 29 -2.16 -5.03 -21.12
C THR A 29 -2.08 -6.42 -20.49
N ALA A 30 -1.16 -6.60 -19.53
CA ALA A 30 -0.84 -7.88 -18.93
C ALA A 30 -1.98 -8.55 -18.12
N HIS A 31 -3.16 -7.92 -18.05
CA HIS A 31 -4.35 -8.41 -17.36
C HIS A 31 -5.44 -8.75 -18.37
N GLN A 32 -6.13 -9.89 -18.17
CA GLN A 32 -7.37 -10.16 -18.90
C GLN A 32 -8.41 -9.10 -18.51
N ILE A 33 -8.64 -8.16 -19.41
CA ILE A 33 -9.55 -7.03 -19.22
C ILE A 33 -10.96 -7.55 -18.95
N SER A 34 -11.64 -6.97 -17.96
CA SER A 34 -13.08 -7.18 -17.67
C SER A 34 -13.49 -8.57 -17.14
N THR A 35 -12.63 -9.29 -16.40
CA THR A 35 -12.99 -10.60 -15.82
C THR A 35 -13.21 -10.60 -14.32
N ASP A 36 -12.61 -9.67 -13.56
CA ASP A 36 -12.65 -9.73 -12.11
C ASP A 36 -14.00 -9.25 -11.53
N SER A 37 -14.49 -9.96 -10.52
CA SER A 37 -15.71 -9.59 -9.78
C SER A 37 -15.45 -8.38 -8.89
N TRP A 38 -16.46 -7.53 -8.70
CA TRP A 38 -16.39 -6.37 -7.80
C TRP A 38 -15.97 -6.78 -6.37
N PHE A 39 -16.38 -7.97 -5.92
CA PHE A 39 -16.05 -8.47 -4.59
C PHE A 39 -14.58 -8.87 -4.47
N GLN A 40 -14.01 -9.48 -5.51
CA GLN A 40 -12.58 -9.82 -5.57
C GLN A 40 -11.74 -8.55 -5.55
N VAL A 41 -12.14 -7.52 -6.29
CA VAL A 41 -11.47 -6.22 -6.26
C VAL A 41 -11.62 -5.53 -4.91
N ALA A 42 -12.81 -5.56 -4.30
CA ALA A 42 -13.04 -5.04 -2.95
C ALA A 42 -12.08 -5.69 -1.93
N PHE A 43 -11.85 -7.00 -2.05
CA PHE A 43 -10.93 -7.74 -1.20
C PHE A 43 -9.48 -7.35 -1.45
N ILE A 44 -9.04 -7.23 -2.71
CA ILE A 44 -7.69 -6.77 -3.07
C ILE A 44 -7.42 -5.37 -2.50
N LEU A 45 -8.38 -4.46 -2.66
CA LEU A 45 -8.30 -3.10 -2.12
C LEU A 45 -8.24 -3.09 -0.58
N THR A 46 -9.05 -3.95 0.06
CA THR A 46 -9.07 -4.12 1.52
C THR A 46 -7.75 -4.67 2.06
N THR A 47 -7.16 -5.67 1.40
CA THR A 47 -5.86 -6.21 1.79
C THR A 47 -4.73 -5.19 1.59
N GLY A 48 -4.87 -4.29 0.60
CA GLY A 48 -3.93 -3.19 0.38
C GLY A 48 -3.81 -2.26 1.60
N ILE A 49 -4.94 -1.81 2.14
CA ILE A 49 -4.97 -0.94 3.33
C ILE A 49 -4.64 -1.71 4.62
N ASN A 50 -4.99 -2.99 4.70
CA ASN A 50 -4.73 -3.86 5.86
C ASN A 50 -3.40 -4.61 5.77
N SER A 51 -2.38 -3.95 5.24
CA SER A 51 -1.02 -4.50 5.19
C SER A 51 -0.35 -4.44 6.57
N ALA A 52 0.85 -5.01 6.68
CA ALA A 52 1.59 -5.00 7.95
C ALA A 52 1.81 -3.58 8.51
N PHE A 53 1.74 -2.52 7.69
CA PHE A 53 1.81 -1.11 8.14
C PHE A 53 0.79 -0.78 9.23
N VAL A 54 -0.34 -1.51 9.28
CA VAL A 54 -1.36 -1.37 10.33
C VAL A 54 -0.79 -1.57 11.74
N LEU A 55 0.23 -2.42 11.89
CA LEU A 55 0.92 -2.63 13.16
C LEU A 55 1.70 -1.40 13.63
N GLY A 56 1.92 -0.41 12.75
CA GLY A 56 2.61 0.83 13.09
C GLY A 56 1.71 2.00 13.47
N TYR A 57 0.47 2.06 12.96
CA TYR A 57 -0.43 3.21 13.18
C TYR A 57 -0.75 3.52 14.66
N PRO A 58 -0.84 2.56 15.59
CA PRO A 58 -0.91 2.89 17.02
C PRO A 58 0.23 3.82 17.47
N GLY A 59 1.48 3.49 17.14
CA GLY A 59 2.65 4.27 17.56
C GLY A 59 2.93 5.50 16.69
N THR A 60 2.63 5.43 15.38
CA THR A 60 3.01 6.49 14.43
C THR A 60 1.91 7.51 14.13
N VAL A 61 0.65 7.20 14.42
CA VAL A 61 -0.50 8.09 14.23
C VAL A 61 -1.13 8.45 15.56
N MET A 62 -1.47 7.46 16.38
CA MET A 62 -2.25 7.71 17.60
C MET A 62 -1.41 8.34 18.72
N VAL A 63 -0.16 7.90 18.92
CA VAL A 63 0.72 8.50 19.95
C VAL A 63 0.99 10.01 19.69
N PRO A 64 1.36 10.45 18.47
CA PRO A 64 1.66 11.86 18.25
C PRO A 64 0.44 12.77 18.13
N LEU A 65 -0.72 12.26 17.70
CA LEU A 65 -1.96 13.04 17.54
C LEU A 65 -2.91 12.92 18.73
N GLY A 66 -2.67 11.96 19.62
CA GLY A 66 -3.57 11.60 20.72
C GLY A 66 -4.89 11.00 20.24
N TRP A 67 -5.80 10.75 21.19
CA TRP A 67 -7.15 10.24 20.89
C TRP A 67 -7.93 11.14 19.94
N PHE A 68 -8.03 12.44 20.25
CA PHE A 68 -8.85 13.36 19.47
C PHE A 68 -8.32 13.53 18.06
N GLY A 69 -7.03 13.86 17.91
CA GLY A 69 -6.41 14.06 16.59
C GLY A 69 -6.29 12.77 15.79
N GLY A 70 -5.97 11.64 16.44
CA GLY A 70 -5.84 10.34 15.79
C GLY A 70 -7.17 9.81 15.26
N VAL A 71 -8.22 9.79 16.08
CA VAL A 71 -9.54 9.28 15.67
C VAL A 71 -10.17 10.16 14.61
N ILE A 72 -10.23 11.48 14.84
CA ILE A 72 -10.81 12.41 13.87
C ILE A 72 -9.97 12.40 12.58
N GLY A 73 -8.64 12.39 12.71
CA GLY A 73 -7.72 12.32 11.58
C GLY A 73 -7.92 11.07 10.72
N LEU A 74 -8.04 9.90 11.34
CA LEU A 74 -8.27 8.64 10.61
C LEU A 74 -9.64 8.61 9.92
N ILE A 75 -10.70 9.10 10.58
CA ILE A 75 -12.04 9.18 9.98
C ILE A 75 -12.06 10.17 8.82
N LEU A 76 -11.48 11.37 9.00
CA LEU A 76 -11.39 12.37 7.94
C LEU A 76 -10.54 11.88 6.77
N ALA A 77 -9.39 11.26 7.04
CA ALA A 77 -8.52 10.69 6.00
C ALA A 77 -9.25 9.58 5.22
N THR A 78 -10.09 8.79 5.88
CA THR A 78 -10.94 7.77 5.25
C THR A 78 -11.99 8.41 4.35
N ALA A 79 -12.69 9.45 4.82
CA ALA A 79 -13.71 10.15 4.04
C ALA A 79 -13.13 10.88 2.83
N VAL A 80 -12.02 11.61 3.02
CA VAL A 80 -11.30 12.32 1.95
C VAL A 80 -10.76 11.32 0.93
N SER A 81 -10.19 10.20 1.38
CA SER A 81 -9.68 9.16 0.48
C SER A 81 -10.80 8.47 -0.30
N LEU A 82 -11.94 8.18 0.33
CA LEU A 82 -13.09 7.64 -0.39
C LEU A 82 -13.57 8.63 -1.48
N TYR A 83 -13.65 9.92 -1.15
CA TYR A 83 -14.03 10.95 -2.12
C TYR A 83 -13.03 11.05 -3.29
N ALA A 84 -11.73 11.09 -2.99
CA ALA A 84 -10.68 11.15 -4.01
C ALA A 84 -10.71 9.90 -4.91
N ASN A 85 -10.79 8.71 -4.32
CA ASN A 85 -10.84 7.45 -5.06
C ASN A 85 -12.13 7.32 -5.89
N ALA A 86 -13.27 7.82 -5.39
CA ALA A 86 -14.51 7.88 -6.15
C ALA A 86 -14.39 8.81 -7.36
N LEU A 87 -13.78 9.99 -7.20
CA LEU A 87 -13.55 10.92 -8.31
C LEU A 87 -12.71 10.27 -9.41
N VAL A 88 -11.61 9.61 -9.04
CA VAL A 88 -10.76 8.88 -9.99
C VAL A 88 -11.55 7.77 -10.69
N ALA A 89 -12.42 7.07 -9.97
CA ALA A 89 -13.25 6.02 -10.54
C ALA A 89 -14.23 6.54 -11.60
N TYR A 90 -14.85 7.70 -11.38
CA TYR A 90 -15.75 8.33 -12.36
C TYR A 90 -14.99 8.90 -13.57
N LEU A 91 -13.77 9.39 -13.36
CA LEU A 91 -12.94 9.97 -14.42
C LEU A 91 -12.37 8.92 -15.40
N HIS A 92 -12.46 7.63 -15.09
CA HIS A 92 -11.96 6.53 -15.93
C HIS A 92 -12.55 6.50 -17.35
N GLU A 93 -13.81 6.94 -17.54
CA GLU A 93 -14.51 6.95 -18.84
C GLU A 93 -14.65 8.36 -19.45
N LEU A 94 -13.91 9.35 -18.93
CA LEU A 94 -13.97 10.72 -19.43
C LEU A 94 -13.51 10.78 -20.90
N GLY A 95 -14.38 11.28 -21.78
CA GLY A 95 -14.08 11.43 -23.22
C GLY A 95 -14.36 10.21 -24.09
N GLY A 96 -15.07 9.19 -23.59
CA GLY A 96 -15.44 8.00 -24.38
C GLY A 96 -14.29 7.01 -24.64
N GLN A 97 -13.13 7.25 -24.03
CA GLN A 97 -11.93 6.40 -24.06
C GLN A 97 -11.62 5.93 -22.63
N ARG A 98 -11.19 4.67 -22.49
CA ARG A 98 -10.80 4.10 -21.19
C ARG A 98 -9.38 4.50 -20.86
N HIS A 99 -9.21 5.31 -19.82
CA HIS A 99 -7.89 5.68 -19.33
C HIS A 99 -7.43 4.65 -18.28
N ILE A 100 -6.55 3.74 -18.69
CA ILE A 100 -6.14 2.56 -17.90
C ILE A 100 -5.12 2.91 -16.79
N ARG A 101 -4.42 4.05 -16.89
CA ARG A 101 -3.35 4.44 -15.94
C ARG A 101 -3.59 5.83 -15.35
N TYR A 102 -3.23 6.01 -14.08
CA TYR A 102 -3.42 7.27 -13.34
C TYR A 102 -2.74 8.47 -14.03
N ARG A 103 -1.55 8.24 -14.58
CA ARG A 103 -0.74 9.25 -15.27
C ARG A 103 -1.34 9.69 -16.61
N ASP A 104 -1.96 8.77 -17.33
CA ASP A 104 -2.57 9.06 -18.63
C ASP A 104 -3.84 9.91 -18.45
N LEU A 105 -4.61 9.63 -17.39
CA LEU A 105 -5.74 10.46 -16.98
C LEU A 105 -5.30 11.89 -16.58
N ALA A 106 -4.24 12.00 -15.78
CA ALA A 106 -3.69 13.31 -15.39
C ALA A 106 -3.15 14.10 -16.60
N GLY A 107 -2.51 13.40 -17.54
CA GLY A 107 -2.02 13.99 -18.79
C GLY A 107 -3.14 14.46 -19.72
N PHE A 108 -4.24 13.70 -19.80
CA PHE A 108 -5.41 14.08 -20.61
C PHE A 108 -6.11 15.33 -20.07
N ILE A 109 -6.29 15.44 -18.75
CA ILE A 109 -7.02 16.56 -18.13
C ILE A 109 -6.17 17.82 -17.99
N TYR A 110 -4.89 17.69 -17.58
CA TYR A 110 -4.05 18.81 -17.18
C TYR A 110 -2.81 19.03 -18.08
N GLY A 111 -2.62 18.19 -19.10
CA GLY A 111 -1.53 18.29 -20.06
C GLY A 111 -0.20 17.66 -19.60
N LYS A 112 0.82 17.78 -20.46
CA LYS A 112 2.12 17.06 -20.35
C LYS A 112 2.92 17.38 -19.08
N LYS A 113 2.74 18.57 -18.48
CA LYS A 113 3.41 18.95 -17.22
C LYS A 113 2.86 18.16 -16.03
N ALA A 114 1.54 17.98 -15.95
CA ALA A 114 0.91 17.20 -14.90
C ALA A 114 1.21 15.70 -15.04
N TYR A 115 1.25 15.19 -16.28
CA TYR A 115 1.72 13.84 -16.57
C TYR A 115 3.12 13.58 -15.96
N ASN A 116 4.09 14.46 -16.22
CA ASN A 116 5.45 14.32 -15.71
C ASN A 116 5.50 14.43 -14.18
N LEU A 117 4.74 15.35 -13.57
CA LEU A 117 4.70 15.53 -12.12
C LEU A 117 4.10 14.31 -11.41
N THR A 118 2.93 13.85 -11.87
CA THR A 118 2.26 12.66 -11.33
C THR A 118 3.16 11.44 -11.45
N TRP A 119 3.89 11.32 -12.55
CA TRP A 119 4.86 10.25 -12.74
C TRP A 119 5.99 10.26 -11.71
N VAL A 120 6.61 11.43 -11.48
CA VAL A 120 7.68 11.58 -10.48
C VAL A 120 7.14 11.24 -9.07
N LEU A 121 5.96 11.75 -8.72
CA LEU A 121 5.34 11.49 -7.42
C LEU A 121 4.99 10.00 -7.22
N GLN A 122 4.46 9.34 -8.26
CA GLN A 122 4.13 7.91 -8.22
C GLN A 122 5.39 7.06 -8.04
N TYR A 123 6.50 7.42 -8.70
CA TYR A 123 7.77 6.71 -8.54
C TYR A 123 8.35 6.86 -7.14
N ILE A 124 8.36 8.09 -6.60
CA ILE A 124 8.82 8.35 -5.23
C ILE A 124 7.96 7.56 -4.22
N ASN A 125 6.64 7.59 -4.39
CA ASN A 125 5.72 6.87 -3.52
C ASN A 125 5.97 5.35 -3.54
N LEU A 126 6.11 4.75 -4.73
CA LEU A 126 6.40 3.33 -4.87
C LEU A 126 7.76 2.97 -4.24
N PHE A 127 8.78 3.81 -4.41
CA PHE A 127 10.09 3.59 -3.79
C PHE A 127 10.01 3.62 -2.25
N MET A 128 9.31 4.60 -1.69
CA MET A 128 9.14 4.74 -0.25
C MET A 128 8.32 3.59 0.36
N ILE A 129 7.23 3.18 -0.27
CA ILE A 129 6.40 2.04 0.17
C ILE A 129 7.24 0.76 0.22
N ASN A 130 8.02 0.48 -0.83
CA ASN A 130 8.88 -0.71 -0.86
C ASN A 130 9.92 -0.67 0.26
N THR A 131 10.55 0.49 0.49
CA THR A 131 11.50 0.66 1.60
C THR A 131 10.82 0.42 2.95
N GLY A 132 9.61 0.96 3.15
CA GLY A 132 8.82 0.74 4.37
C GLY A 132 8.51 -0.74 4.63
N TYR A 133 8.14 -1.51 3.60
CA TYR A 133 7.92 -2.95 3.74
C TYR A 133 9.18 -3.72 4.16
N ILE A 134 10.36 -3.36 3.65
CA ILE A 134 11.63 -3.99 4.04
C ILE A 134 11.96 -3.67 5.50
N ILE A 135 11.80 -2.40 5.91
CA ILE A 135 12.01 -1.99 7.30
C ILE A 135 11.08 -2.77 8.24
N LEU A 136 9.80 -2.85 7.88
CA LEU A 136 8.79 -3.52 8.69
C LEU A 136 9.00 -5.04 8.77
N ALA A 137 9.38 -5.67 7.66
CA ALA A 137 9.80 -7.07 7.65
C ALA A 137 11.03 -7.28 8.56
N GLY A 138 12.01 -6.38 8.51
CA GLY A 138 13.15 -6.39 9.43
C GLY A 138 12.74 -6.27 10.90
N SER A 139 11.78 -5.38 11.21
CA SER A 139 11.23 -5.23 12.56
C SER A 139 10.52 -6.49 13.05
N ALA A 140 9.72 -7.12 12.21
CA ALA A 140 9.05 -8.40 12.52
C ALA A 140 10.06 -9.53 12.76
N LEU A 141 11.11 -9.60 11.94
CA LEU A 141 12.19 -10.58 12.09
C LEU A 141 12.95 -10.37 13.41
N LYS A 142 13.30 -9.11 13.73
CA LYS A 142 13.94 -8.75 15.00
C LYS A 142 13.06 -9.13 16.20
N ALA A 143 11.77 -8.79 16.14
CA ALA A 143 10.81 -9.10 17.19
C ALA A 143 10.67 -10.62 17.42
N THR A 144 10.80 -11.42 16.36
CA THR A 144 10.85 -12.89 16.48
C THR A 144 12.15 -13.37 17.12
N TYR A 145 13.30 -12.80 16.74
CA TYR A 145 14.61 -13.20 17.27
C TYR A 145 14.72 -12.96 18.78
N VAL A 146 14.38 -11.75 19.22
CA VAL A 146 14.43 -11.33 20.65
C VAL A 146 13.55 -12.22 21.52
N LEU A 147 12.52 -12.83 20.95
CA LEU A 147 11.60 -13.70 21.68
C LEU A 147 12.21 -15.06 22.08
N PHE A 148 13.21 -15.54 21.34
CA PHE A 148 13.91 -16.79 21.63
C PHE A 148 15.31 -16.57 22.20
N LYS A 149 15.98 -15.49 21.79
CA LYS A 149 17.37 -15.21 22.14
C LYS A 149 17.60 -13.70 22.21
N ASP A 150 17.68 -13.17 23.43
CA ASP A 150 17.88 -11.73 23.68
C ASP A 150 19.34 -11.44 24.07
N ASP A 151 20.26 -11.74 23.15
CA ASP A 151 21.70 -11.55 23.37
C ASP A 151 22.19 -10.15 22.94
N GLY A 152 21.29 -9.29 22.43
CA GLY A 152 21.62 -7.96 21.91
C GLY A 152 22.47 -7.95 20.62
N LEU A 153 22.89 -9.11 20.12
CA LEU A 153 23.78 -9.25 18.97
C LEU A 153 23.11 -8.85 17.65
N LEU A 154 21.83 -9.16 17.47
CA LEU A 154 21.11 -8.91 16.22
C LEU A 154 20.42 -7.53 16.23
N LYS A 155 21.15 -6.51 15.77
CA LYS A 155 20.60 -5.16 15.60
C LYS A 155 19.57 -5.10 14.45
N LEU A 156 18.68 -4.10 14.50
CA LEU A 156 17.64 -3.88 13.49
C LEU A 156 18.20 -3.76 12.06
N PRO A 157 19.31 -3.05 11.79
CA PRO A 157 19.86 -2.95 10.43
C PRO A 157 20.23 -4.30 9.81
N TYR A 158 20.75 -5.24 10.61
CA TYR A 158 21.04 -6.60 10.13
C TYR A 158 19.77 -7.36 9.75
N CYS A 159 18.70 -7.22 10.56
CA CYS A 159 17.40 -7.82 10.25
C CYS A 159 16.79 -7.23 8.97
N ILE A 160 16.92 -5.92 8.76
CA ILE A 160 16.49 -5.23 7.54
C ILE A 160 17.27 -5.75 6.32
N ALA A 161 18.59 -5.93 6.45
CA ALA A 161 19.42 -6.47 5.38
C ALA A 161 19.01 -7.92 5.01
N ILE A 162 18.77 -8.77 6.01
CA ILE A 162 18.28 -10.15 5.81
C ILE A 162 16.89 -10.13 5.16
N ALA A 163 15.98 -9.29 5.64
CA ALA A 163 14.64 -9.15 5.06
C ALA A 163 14.71 -8.71 3.60
N GLY A 164 15.57 -7.74 3.27
CA GLY A 164 15.81 -7.30 1.90
C GLY A 164 16.33 -8.44 1.00
N LEU A 165 17.26 -9.26 1.51
CA LEU A 165 17.78 -10.43 0.80
C LEU A 165 16.67 -11.47 0.55
N VAL A 166 15.87 -11.80 1.56
CA VAL A 166 14.75 -12.75 1.43
C VAL A 166 13.73 -12.24 0.42
N CYS A 167 13.38 -10.95 0.48
CA CYS A 167 12.52 -10.30 -0.49
C CYS A 167 13.08 -10.39 -1.91
N ALA A 168 14.38 -10.16 -2.09
CA ALA A 168 15.05 -10.29 -3.37
C ALA A 168 15.01 -11.73 -3.91
N MET A 169 15.31 -12.71 -3.06
CA MET A 169 15.22 -14.13 -3.43
C MET A 169 13.80 -14.50 -3.86
N PHE A 170 12.79 -14.09 -3.09
CA PHE A 170 11.39 -14.33 -3.41
C PHE A 170 10.98 -13.66 -4.74
N ALA A 171 11.46 -12.45 -5.01
CA ALA A 171 11.29 -11.75 -6.29
C ALA A 171 11.92 -12.45 -7.49
N VAL A 172 13.03 -13.15 -7.30
CA VAL A 172 13.68 -13.96 -8.35
C VAL A 172 12.95 -15.29 -8.57
N CYS A 173 12.53 -15.96 -7.49
CA CYS A 173 11.94 -17.29 -7.54
C CYS A 173 10.53 -17.36 -8.14
N ILE A 174 9.73 -16.29 -8.04
CA ILE A 174 8.34 -16.29 -8.54
C ILE A 174 8.22 -15.25 -9.66
N PRO A 175 8.59 -15.56 -10.92
CA PRO A 175 8.60 -14.61 -12.02
C PRO A 175 7.24 -14.42 -12.72
N HIS A 176 6.22 -15.24 -12.42
CA HIS A 176 4.99 -15.34 -13.21
C HIS A 176 3.76 -14.67 -12.57
N LEU A 177 3.03 -13.86 -13.37
CA LEU A 177 1.85 -13.10 -12.96
C LEU A 177 0.64 -13.97 -12.54
N SER A 178 0.52 -15.19 -13.07
CA SER A 178 -0.57 -16.11 -12.70
C SER A 178 -0.47 -16.57 -11.24
N ALA A 179 0.76 -16.75 -10.72
CA ALA A 179 0.98 -17.16 -9.34
C ALA A 179 0.61 -16.06 -8.32
N LEU A 180 0.68 -14.78 -8.72
CA LEU A 180 0.40 -13.64 -7.83
C LEU A 180 -1.03 -13.65 -7.28
N ARG A 181 -2.02 -14.14 -8.04
CA ARG A 181 -3.41 -14.26 -7.55
C ARG A 181 -3.52 -15.20 -6.36
N ILE A 182 -2.79 -16.32 -6.38
CA ILE A 182 -2.77 -17.30 -5.29
C ILE A 182 -1.98 -16.76 -4.08
N TRP A 183 -0.85 -16.10 -4.33
CA TRP A 183 -0.05 -15.46 -3.29
C TRP A 183 -0.78 -14.33 -2.56
N LEU A 184 -1.65 -13.58 -3.24
CA LEU A 184 -2.54 -12.60 -2.61
C LEU A 184 -3.52 -13.25 -1.61
N GLY A 185 -4.01 -14.46 -1.92
CA GLY A 185 -4.81 -15.26 -0.99
C GLY A 185 -4.04 -15.57 0.30
N PHE A 186 -2.82 -16.11 0.17
CA PHE A 186 -1.94 -16.38 1.33
C PHE A 186 -1.59 -15.11 2.11
N SER A 187 -1.25 -14.02 1.41
CA SER A 187 -0.99 -12.72 2.01
C SER A 187 -2.16 -12.26 2.87
N THR A 188 -3.39 -12.48 2.40
CA THR A 188 -4.57 -12.08 3.17
C THR A 188 -4.77 -12.96 4.40
N VAL A 189 -4.54 -14.27 4.30
CA VAL A 189 -4.58 -15.17 5.48
C VAL A 189 -3.55 -14.75 6.52
N PHE A 190 -2.32 -14.45 6.10
CA PHE A 190 -1.28 -13.95 7.01
C PHE A 190 -1.66 -12.59 7.61
N SER A 191 -2.28 -11.70 6.82
CA SER A 191 -2.75 -10.41 7.31
C SER A 191 -3.79 -10.54 8.42
N LEU A 192 -4.77 -11.40 8.20
CA LEU A 192 -5.81 -11.65 9.18
C LEU A 192 -5.24 -12.29 10.45
N ALA A 193 -4.25 -13.19 10.32
CA ALA A 193 -3.62 -13.84 11.46
C ALA A 193 -2.93 -12.83 12.40
N TYR A 194 -2.05 -11.96 11.90
CA TYR A 194 -1.40 -10.97 12.78
C TYR A 194 -2.38 -9.91 13.28
N ILE A 195 -3.41 -9.54 12.50
CA ILE A 195 -4.45 -8.59 12.94
C ILE A 195 -5.23 -9.17 14.12
N VAL A 196 -5.73 -10.40 14.00
CA VAL A 196 -6.50 -11.05 15.08
C VAL A 196 -5.62 -11.25 16.31
N ILE A 197 -4.38 -11.71 16.15
CA ILE A 197 -3.47 -11.92 17.27
C ILE A 197 -3.14 -10.59 17.96
N SER A 198 -2.76 -9.55 17.19
CA SER A 198 -2.43 -8.23 17.76
C SER A 198 -3.62 -7.61 18.49
N PHE A 199 -4.82 -7.71 17.93
CA PHE A 199 -6.06 -7.27 18.57
C PHE A 199 -6.33 -8.03 19.88
N VAL A 200 -6.30 -9.36 19.87
CA VAL A 200 -6.60 -10.17 21.06
C VAL A 200 -5.57 -9.95 22.17
N LEU A 201 -4.28 -9.88 21.84
CA LEU A 201 -3.24 -9.60 22.82
C LEU A 201 -3.37 -8.18 23.40
N SER A 202 -3.61 -7.18 22.54
CA SER A 202 -3.81 -5.80 23.00
C SER A 202 -5.05 -5.66 23.87
N LEU A 203 -6.15 -6.33 23.51
CA LEU A 203 -7.37 -6.34 24.33
C LEU A 203 -7.11 -6.98 25.69
N LYS A 204 -6.45 -8.15 25.73
CA LYS A 204 -6.13 -8.85 26.98
C LYS A 204 -5.23 -8.00 27.88
N ASP A 205 -4.23 -7.35 27.31
CA ASP A 205 -3.31 -6.50 28.06
C ASP A 205 -4.02 -5.24 28.55
N GLY A 206 -4.77 -4.54 27.69
CA GLY A 206 -5.52 -3.35 28.07
C GLY A 206 -6.53 -3.60 29.20
N LEU A 207 -7.22 -4.76 29.19
CA LEU A 207 -8.15 -5.14 30.26
C LEU A 207 -7.48 -5.43 31.61
N ARG A 208 -6.19 -5.78 31.62
CA ARG A 208 -5.44 -6.16 32.84
C ARG A 208 -4.54 -5.05 33.37
N SER A 209 -4.47 -3.93 32.66
CA SER A 209 -3.49 -2.89 32.89
C SER A 209 -4.02 -1.76 33.78
N PRO A 210 -3.14 -1.13 34.59
CA PRO A 210 -3.50 0.09 35.32
C PRO A 210 -3.76 1.26 34.35
N PRO A 211 -4.31 2.40 34.84
CA PRO A 211 -4.61 3.57 34.02
C PRO A 211 -3.43 3.96 33.13
N ARG A 212 -3.72 4.20 31.84
CA ARG A 212 -2.72 4.54 30.82
C ARG A 212 -2.59 6.05 30.68
N ASP A 213 -1.37 6.47 30.47
CA ASP A 213 -1.09 7.83 30.05
C ASP A 213 -1.37 7.97 28.55
N TYR A 214 -2.09 9.04 28.20
CA TYR A 214 -2.43 9.41 26.83
C TYR A 214 -1.91 10.80 26.48
N GLU A 215 -1.03 11.35 27.31
CA GLU A 215 -0.35 12.60 27.02
C GLU A 215 0.49 12.45 25.75
N ILE A 216 0.42 13.46 24.89
CA ILE A 216 1.14 13.47 23.62
C ILE A 216 2.62 13.70 23.90
N PRO A 217 3.51 12.70 23.65
CA PRO A 217 4.92 12.81 23.99
C PRO A 217 5.65 13.90 23.21
N GLY A 218 6.69 14.44 23.83
CA GLY A 218 7.59 15.41 23.22
C GLY A 218 7.26 16.87 23.52
N GLU A 219 8.28 17.72 23.46
CA GLU A 219 8.19 19.16 23.73
C GLU A 219 8.72 19.99 22.55
N GLY A 220 8.24 21.23 22.45
CA GLY A 220 8.72 22.22 21.49
C GLY A 220 8.65 21.78 20.03
N VAL A 221 9.77 21.90 19.33
CA VAL A 221 9.88 21.67 17.88
C VAL A 221 9.76 20.18 17.51
N SER A 222 10.24 19.27 18.36
CA SER A 222 10.16 17.83 18.11
C SER A 222 8.69 17.38 18.02
N LYS A 223 7.83 17.87 18.92
CA LYS A 223 6.39 17.60 18.91
C LYS A 223 5.73 17.98 17.58
N ILE A 224 6.10 19.15 17.03
CA ILE A 224 5.57 19.63 15.75
C ILE A 224 5.97 18.69 14.61
N PHE A 225 7.25 18.29 14.53
CA PHE A 225 7.69 17.35 13.50
C PHE A 225 7.03 15.98 13.62
N THR A 226 6.81 15.48 14.84
CA THR A 226 6.11 14.20 15.04
C THR A 226 4.63 14.30 14.65
N ILE A 227 3.95 15.43 14.92
CA ILE A 227 2.57 15.67 14.46
C ILE A 227 2.49 15.75 12.92
N ILE A 228 3.46 16.42 12.28
CA ILE A 228 3.55 16.47 10.81
C ILE A 228 3.75 15.06 10.25
N GLY A 229 4.65 14.28 10.84
CA GLY A 229 4.89 12.89 10.46
C GLY A 229 3.64 12.01 10.62
N ALA A 230 2.91 12.17 11.73
CA ALA A 230 1.66 11.47 11.96
C ALA A 230 0.56 11.86 10.96
N SER A 231 0.49 13.14 10.59
CA SER A 231 -0.43 13.63 9.56
C SER A 231 -0.10 13.05 8.18
N ALA A 232 1.19 12.91 7.85
CA ALA A 232 1.62 12.22 6.64
C ALA A 232 1.22 10.73 6.67
N ASN A 233 1.34 10.07 7.84
CA ASN A 233 0.91 8.69 8.01
C ASN A 233 -0.61 8.50 7.86
N LEU A 234 -1.44 9.49 8.22
CA LEU A 234 -2.88 9.47 7.97
C LEU A 234 -3.21 9.40 6.48
N VAL A 235 -2.54 10.23 5.67
CA VAL A 235 -2.73 10.23 4.21
C VAL A 235 -2.16 8.95 3.59
N PHE A 236 -1.02 8.49 4.09
CA PHE A 236 -0.38 7.26 3.66
C PHE A 236 -1.25 6.02 3.89
N ALA A 237 -1.95 5.96 5.03
CA ALA A 237 -2.79 4.81 5.41
C ALA A 237 -3.87 4.43 4.39
N PHE A 238 -4.32 5.41 3.59
CA PHE A 238 -5.38 5.22 2.60
C PHE A 238 -4.90 5.45 1.16
N ASN A 239 -3.60 5.56 0.95
CA ASN A 239 -3.02 5.76 -0.36
C ASN A 239 -3.19 4.51 -1.24
N THR A 240 -4.01 4.61 -2.28
CA THR A 240 -4.25 3.53 -3.25
C THR A 240 -3.66 3.92 -4.61
N GLY A 241 -2.33 3.85 -4.72
CA GLY A 241 -1.59 4.28 -5.92
C GLY A 241 -1.76 3.42 -7.18
N MET A 242 -2.67 2.43 -7.17
CA MET A 242 -2.93 1.50 -8.27
C MET A 242 -4.42 1.38 -8.61
N LEU A 243 -5.23 2.36 -8.19
CA LEU A 243 -6.68 2.26 -8.34
C LEU A 243 -7.12 2.18 -9.82
N PRO A 244 -6.63 3.02 -10.75
CA PRO A 244 -7.00 2.91 -12.17
C PRO A 244 -6.60 1.57 -12.80
N GLU A 245 -5.44 1.05 -12.42
CA GLU A 245 -4.92 -0.23 -12.93
C GLU A 245 -5.77 -1.41 -12.45
N ILE A 246 -6.21 -1.36 -11.19
CA ILE A 246 -7.19 -2.31 -10.63
C ILE A 246 -8.55 -2.14 -11.29
N GLN A 247 -8.96 -0.90 -11.58
CA GLN A 247 -10.23 -0.59 -12.24
C GLN A 247 -10.33 -1.20 -13.64
N ALA A 248 -9.22 -1.25 -14.36
CA ALA A 248 -9.17 -1.83 -15.69
C ALA A 248 -9.47 -3.35 -15.72
N THR A 249 -9.33 -4.07 -14.60
CA THR A 249 -9.60 -5.52 -14.54
C THR A 249 -11.05 -5.87 -14.18
N ILE A 250 -11.80 -4.91 -13.63
CA ILE A 250 -13.19 -5.09 -13.18
C ILE A 250 -14.13 -5.37 -14.35
N LYS A 251 -15.04 -6.33 -14.18
CA LYS A 251 -16.12 -6.61 -15.14
C LYS A 251 -17.08 -5.42 -15.29
N GLN A 252 -17.57 -5.19 -16.51
CA GLN A 252 -18.59 -4.16 -16.76
C GLN A 252 -19.89 -4.39 -15.95
N PRO A 253 -20.61 -3.33 -15.52
CA PRO A 253 -20.30 -1.90 -15.64
C PRO A 253 -19.18 -1.47 -14.66
N VAL A 254 -18.08 -0.93 -15.20
CA VAL A 254 -16.80 -0.75 -14.46
C VAL A 254 -16.95 0.24 -13.31
N VAL A 255 -17.47 1.44 -13.57
CA VAL A 255 -17.61 2.49 -12.54
C VAL A 255 -18.51 2.03 -11.39
N LYS A 256 -19.69 1.44 -11.71
CA LYS A 256 -20.64 0.97 -10.69
C LYS A 256 -20.04 -0.15 -9.83
N ASN A 257 -19.31 -1.08 -10.44
CA ASN A 257 -18.67 -2.18 -9.73
C ASN A 257 -17.46 -1.68 -8.90
N MET A 258 -16.68 -0.73 -9.42
CA MET A 258 -15.61 -0.08 -8.67
C MET A 258 -16.15 0.67 -7.45
N MET A 259 -17.22 1.45 -7.60
CA MET A 259 -17.84 2.16 -6.47
C MET A 259 -18.32 1.22 -5.36
N LYS A 260 -18.91 0.06 -5.72
CA LYS A 260 -19.26 -0.98 -4.73
C LYS A 260 -18.02 -1.49 -3.99
N ALA A 261 -16.92 -1.72 -4.71
CA ALA A 261 -15.67 -2.16 -4.12
C ALA A 261 -15.07 -1.11 -3.18
N LEU A 262 -15.09 0.17 -3.57
CA LEU A 262 -14.65 1.29 -2.75
C LEU A 262 -15.51 1.46 -1.50
N TYR A 263 -16.84 1.42 -1.63
CA TYR A 263 -17.72 1.49 -0.47
C TYR A 263 -17.45 0.33 0.48
N PHE A 264 -17.25 -0.89 -0.01
CA PHE A 264 -16.89 -2.03 0.84
C PHE A 264 -15.55 -1.80 1.55
N GLN A 265 -14.51 -1.39 0.83
CA GLN A 265 -13.17 -1.12 1.38
C GLN A 265 -13.21 -0.06 2.49
N PHE A 266 -13.85 1.08 2.23
CA PHE A 266 -13.87 2.22 3.16
C PHE A 266 -14.94 2.11 4.27
N THR A 267 -15.76 1.04 4.28
CA THR A 267 -16.73 0.79 5.35
C THR A 267 -16.36 -0.46 6.17
N VAL A 268 -16.41 -1.64 5.55
CA VAL A 268 -16.10 -2.91 6.20
C VAL A 268 -14.61 -3.19 6.18
N GLY A 269 -13.96 -2.88 5.05
CA GLY A 269 -12.54 -3.16 4.85
C GLY A 269 -11.62 -2.32 5.73
N VAL A 270 -12.02 -1.14 6.20
CA VAL A 270 -11.20 -0.28 7.06
C VAL A 270 -11.26 -0.69 8.54
N LEU A 271 -12.27 -1.48 8.94
CA LEU A 271 -12.45 -1.87 10.33
C LEU A 271 -11.24 -2.57 10.95
N PRO A 272 -10.54 -3.51 10.28
CA PRO A 272 -9.37 -4.16 10.88
C PRO A 272 -8.24 -3.17 11.17
N LEU A 273 -8.02 -2.18 10.30
CA LEU A 273 -7.08 -1.09 10.53
C LEU A 273 -7.45 -0.29 11.77
N TYR A 274 -8.72 0.13 11.90
CA TYR A 274 -9.20 0.86 13.08
C TYR A 274 -9.14 0.02 14.35
N LEU A 275 -9.49 -1.26 14.27
CA LEU A 275 -9.42 -2.17 15.40
C LEU A 275 -8.00 -2.23 15.95
N VAL A 276 -6.99 -2.47 15.11
CA VAL A 276 -5.59 -2.53 15.57
C VAL A 276 -5.09 -1.16 16.02
N ALA A 277 -5.36 -0.09 15.26
CA ALA A 277 -4.94 1.27 15.59
C ALA A 277 -5.48 1.73 16.96
N PHE A 278 -6.78 1.59 17.17
CA PHE A 278 -7.45 2.07 18.39
C PHE A 278 -7.20 1.16 19.58
N THR A 279 -7.27 -0.17 19.42
CA THR A 279 -7.02 -1.07 20.56
C THR A 279 -5.56 -1.10 20.96
N GLY A 280 -4.62 -1.00 20.01
CA GLY A 280 -3.20 -0.89 20.32
C GLY A 280 -2.92 0.36 21.15
N TYR A 281 -3.40 1.52 20.70
CA TYR A 281 -3.22 2.77 21.44
C TYR A 281 -3.96 2.77 22.78
N TRP A 282 -5.18 2.22 22.86
CA TRP A 282 -5.91 2.07 24.11
C TRP A 282 -5.20 1.17 25.13
N ALA A 283 -4.54 0.10 24.67
CA ALA A 283 -3.87 -0.84 25.56
C ALA A 283 -2.59 -0.26 26.17
N TYR A 284 -1.81 0.51 25.39
CA TYR A 284 -0.45 0.94 25.77
C TYR A 284 -0.26 2.45 25.91
N GLY A 285 -1.18 3.28 25.43
CA GLY A 285 -1.15 4.73 25.55
C GLY A 285 0.07 5.37 24.89
N SER A 286 0.67 6.37 25.55
CA SER A 286 1.88 7.07 25.12
C SER A 286 3.12 6.17 25.00
N SER A 287 3.11 4.99 25.63
CA SER A 287 4.18 3.99 25.60
C SER A 287 4.05 2.97 24.45
N THR A 288 3.17 3.23 23.47
CA THR A 288 3.00 2.34 22.32
C THR A 288 4.22 2.42 21.41
N GLU A 289 4.85 1.28 21.14
CA GLU A 289 5.99 1.19 20.24
C GLU A 289 5.58 1.43 18.78
N VAL A 290 6.53 1.89 17.96
CA VAL A 290 6.33 2.09 16.49
C VAL A 290 5.95 0.77 15.80
N TYR A 291 6.28 -0.38 16.38
CA TYR A 291 5.82 -1.68 15.95
C TYR A 291 5.02 -2.34 17.08
N LEU A 292 3.69 -2.38 16.96
CA LEU A 292 2.76 -2.75 18.02
C LEU A 292 3.10 -4.10 18.68
N LEU A 293 3.55 -5.10 17.90
CA LEU A 293 3.87 -6.43 18.43
C LEU A 293 5.07 -6.44 19.42
N ASN A 294 5.83 -5.34 19.50
CA ASN A 294 6.83 -5.16 20.56
C ASN A 294 6.20 -4.76 21.90
N SER A 295 5.07 -4.05 21.90
CA SER A 295 4.36 -3.64 23.12
C SER A 295 3.52 -4.77 23.74
N VAL A 296 3.10 -5.76 22.94
CA VAL A 296 2.18 -6.81 23.41
C VAL A 296 2.83 -7.86 24.30
N ASN A 297 2.09 -8.32 25.31
CA ASN A 297 2.47 -9.38 26.23
C ASN A 297 1.63 -10.64 25.97
N GLY A 298 2.28 -11.80 25.99
CA GLY A 298 1.60 -13.05 25.66
C GLY A 298 2.54 -14.25 25.60
N ALA A 299 1.96 -15.41 25.30
CA ALA A 299 2.74 -16.62 25.11
C ALA A 299 3.69 -16.46 23.91
N VAL A 300 4.92 -16.95 24.09
CA VAL A 300 6.02 -16.87 23.10
C VAL A 300 5.57 -17.37 21.73
N TRP A 301 4.91 -18.52 21.65
CA TRP A 301 4.47 -19.06 20.35
C TRP A 301 3.46 -18.16 19.62
N VAL A 302 2.58 -17.45 20.36
CA VAL A 302 1.57 -16.55 19.77
C VAL A 302 2.24 -15.30 19.19
N LYS A 303 3.18 -14.70 19.94
CA LYS A 303 3.95 -13.55 19.47
C LYS A 303 4.84 -13.94 18.27
N ALA A 304 5.47 -15.11 18.33
CA ALA A 304 6.27 -15.63 17.21
C ALA A 304 5.41 -15.80 15.95
N LEU A 305 4.21 -16.39 16.08
CA LEU A 305 3.29 -16.57 14.96
C LEU A 305 2.85 -15.23 14.35
N ALA A 306 2.52 -14.23 15.17
CA ALA A 306 2.14 -12.90 14.67
C ALA A 306 3.29 -12.22 13.91
N ASN A 307 4.51 -12.28 14.44
CA ASN A 307 5.67 -11.69 13.78
C ASN A 307 6.04 -12.43 12.48
N ILE A 308 6.02 -13.77 12.48
CA ILE A 308 6.31 -14.57 11.28
C ILE A 308 5.28 -14.31 10.19
N THR A 309 3.98 -14.26 10.55
CA THR A 309 2.93 -13.96 9.58
C THR A 309 3.02 -12.53 9.05
N ALA A 310 3.36 -11.54 9.89
CA ALA A 310 3.62 -10.17 9.45
C ALA A 310 4.85 -10.08 8.52
N PHE A 311 5.92 -10.83 8.82
CA PHE A 311 7.11 -10.93 7.97
C PHE A 311 6.77 -11.53 6.60
N LEU A 312 6.10 -12.68 6.56
CA LEU A 312 5.72 -13.35 5.31
C LEU A 312 4.75 -12.50 4.48
N GLN A 313 3.77 -11.86 5.13
CA GLN A 313 2.85 -10.94 4.46
C GLN A 313 3.61 -9.76 3.83
N SER A 314 4.57 -9.17 4.55
CA SER A 314 5.40 -8.06 4.04
C SER A 314 6.24 -8.47 2.83
N VAL A 315 6.82 -9.68 2.83
CA VAL A 315 7.58 -10.23 1.69
C VAL A 315 6.68 -10.37 0.46
N ILE A 316 5.48 -10.94 0.63
CA ILE A 316 4.51 -11.11 -0.47
C ILE A 316 3.99 -9.75 -0.96
N ALA A 317 3.70 -8.82 -0.04
CA ALA A 317 3.23 -7.48 -0.38
C ALA A 317 4.29 -6.70 -1.16
N LEU A 318 5.57 -6.75 -0.74
CA LEU A 318 6.68 -6.12 -1.45
C LEU A 318 6.80 -6.69 -2.87
N HIS A 319 6.66 -8.01 -3.03
CA HIS A 319 6.68 -8.65 -4.34
C HIS A 319 5.66 -8.02 -5.27
N VAL A 320 4.38 -7.94 -4.87
CA VAL A 320 3.30 -7.32 -5.65
C VAL A 320 3.66 -5.89 -6.09
N HIS A 321 4.16 -5.05 -5.16
CA HIS A 321 4.53 -3.67 -5.47
C HIS A 321 5.77 -3.58 -6.37
N THR A 322 6.71 -4.52 -6.25
CA THR A 322 7.91 -4.60 -7.10
C THR A 322 7.56 -5.02 -8.53
N TYR A 323 6.54 -5.87 -8.74
CA TYR A 323 6.04 -6.19 -10.08
C TYR A 323 5.40 -4.99 -10.77
N THR A 324 4.60 -4.21 -10.04
CA THR A 324 4.07 -2.93 -10.53
C THR A 324 5.22 -1.97 -10.86
N PHE A 325 6.22 -1.87 -9.99
CA PHE A 325 7.40 -1.05 -10.22
C PHE A 325 8.20 -1.50 -11.44
N LYS A 326 8.31 -2.80 -11.72
CA LYS A 326 9.00 -3.32 -12.91
C LYS A 326 8.32 -2.87 -14.22
N LEU A 327 6.99 -2.80 -14.22
CA LEU A 327 6.21 -2.30 -15.36
C LEU A 327 6.52 -0.81 -15.62
N GLU A 328 6.60 -0.01 -14.55
CA GLU A 328 6.96 1.42 -14.59
C GLU A 328 8.45 1.65 -14.91
N PHE A 329 9.36 0.82 -14.40
CA PHE A 329 10.81 0.93 -14.62
C PHE A 329 11.20 0.58 -16.06
N SER A 330 10.50 -0.36 -16.71
CA SER A 330 10.71 -0.63 -18.14
C SER A 330 10.33 0.59 -19.00
N LEU A 331 9.31 1.35 -18.59
CA LEU A 331 8.96 2.63 -19.22
C LEU A 331 9.99 3.72 -18.89
N LEU A 332 10.53 3.73 -17.67
CA LEU A 332 11.59 4.64 -17.24
C LEU A 332 12.88 4.42 -18.03
N LEU A 333 13.27 3.16 -18.25
CA LEU A 333 14.40 2.81 -19.10
C LEU A 333 14.16 3.26 -20.54
N ASN A 334 12.96 3.03 -21.09
CA ASN A 334 12.62 3.49 -22.45
C ASN A 334 12.65 5.02 -22.57
N VAL A 335 12.11 5.75 -21.60
CA VAL A 335 12.12 7.23 -21.57
C VAL A 335 13.52 7.78 -21.32
N LEU A 336 14.33 7.16 -20.46
CA LEU A 336 15.74 7.55 -20.26
C LEU A 336 16.58 7.23 -21.49
N LEU A 337 16.33 6.14 -22.19
CA LEU A 337 16.97 5.81 -23.46
C LEU A 337 16.56 6.78 -24.58
N GLU A 338 15.32 7.29 -24.57
CA GLU A 338 14.86 8.36 -25.48
C GLU A 338 15.46 9.73 -25.14
N LEU A 339 15.57 10.09 -23.86
CA LEU A 339 16.15 11.36 -23.41
C LEU A 339 17.68 11.38 -23.46
N PHE A 340 18.32 10.21 -23.35
CA PHE A 340 19.76 10.04 -23.38
C PHE A 340 20.14 8.90 -24.34
N PRO A 341 20.13 9.14 -25.67
CA PRO A 341 20.41 8.12 -26.69
C PRO A 341 21.77 7.41 -26.56
N TRP A 342 22.72 8.02 -25.83
CA TRP A 342 24.04 7.43 -25.58
C TRP A 342 24.03 6.29 -24.55
N LEU A 343 22.96 6.12 -23.77
CA LEU A 343 22.78 4.96 -22.87
C LEU A 343 22.35 3.69 -23.64
N ASN A 344 21.97 3.82 -24.91
CA ASN A 344 21.61 2.71 -25.79
C ASN A 344 22.88 2.02 -26.35
N ILE A 345 23.65 1.39 -25.47
CA ILE A 345 24.76 0.54 -25.90
C ILE A 345 24.16 -0.81 -26.30
N ASN A 346 24.16 -1.08 -27.60
CA ASN A 346 23.78 -2.36 -28.23
C ASN A 346 24.27 -3.55 -27.40
N ASN A 347 23.38 -4.19 -26.65
CA ASN A 347 23.69 -5.42 -25.93
C ASN A 347 22.95 -6.58 -26.61
N ASN A 348 23.45 -6.96 -27.78
CA ASN A 348 23.20 -8.26 -28.38
C ASN A 348 23.91 -9.32 -27.53
N ASN A 349 23.33 -9.70 -26.39
CA ASN A 349 23.35 -11.04 -25.80
C ASN A 349 22.99 -11.01 -24.31
N SER A 350 21.94 -11.76 -23.95
CA SER A 350 21.44 -12.04 -22.59
C SER A 350 20.93 -10.81 -21.83
N GLY A 351 19.67 -10.69 -21.42
CA GLY A 351 18.75 -11.68 -20.89
C GLY A 351 18.09 -11.02 -19.68
N SER A 352 16.80 -11.27 -19.46
CA SER A 352 15.88 -10.70 -18.46
C SER A 352 16.36 -10.62 -16.98
N VAL A 353 17.61 -10.98 -16.66
CA VAL A 353 18.22 -11.03 -15.34
C VAL A 353 18.85 -9.69 -14.93
N SER A 354 19.41 -8.91 -15.87
CA SER A 354 20.21 -7.70 -15.57
C SER A 354 19.41 -6.55 -14.94
N THR A 355 18.18 -6.29 -15.40
CA THR A 355 17.31 -5.26 -14.83
C THR A 355 16.78 -5.62 -13.44
N ARG A 356 16.54 -6.91 -13.15
CA ARG A 356 16.15 -7.37 -11.80
C ARG A 356 17.32 -7.22 -10.81
N PHE A 357 18.55 -7.48 -11.25
CA PHE A 357 19.76 -7.35 -10.44
C PHE A 357 20.10 -5.89 -10.11
N LEU A 358 20.01 -4.97 -11.08
CA LEU A 358 20.25 -3.55 -10.85
C LEU A 358 19.23 -2.94 -9.88
N GLN A 359 17.96 -3.34 -9.96
CA GLN A 359 16.90 -2.80 -9.11
C GLN A 359 17.06 -3.21 -7.64
N VAL A 360 17.35 -4.50 -7.39
CA VAL A 360 17.65 -5.02 -6.04
C VAL A 360 18.95 -4.44 -5.51
N GLN A 361 19.99 -4.30 -6.35
CA GLN A 361 21.24 -3.68 -5.93
C GLN A 361 21.07 -2.19 -5.61
N CYS A 362 20.33 -1.41 -6.39
CA CYS A 362 20.13 0.00 -6.06
C CYS A 362 19.38 0.19 -4.73
N THR A 363 18.33 -0.60 -4.45
CA THR A 363 17.61 -0.51 -3.16
C THR A 363 18.45 -1.05 -2.01
N SER A 364 19.17 -2.16 -2.20
CA SER A 364 20.01 -2.75 -1.15
C SER A 364 21.28 -1.92 -0.87
N PHE A 365 21.89 -1.33 -1.90
CA PHE A 365 23.05 -0.45 -1.80
C PHE A 365 22.70 0.89 -1.15
N TRP A 366 21.50 1.42 -1.39
CA TRP A 366 20.99 2.60 -0.67
C TRP A 366 20.66 2.31 0.80
N ILE A 367 20.04 1.17 1.12
CA ILE A 367 19.73 0.75 2.49
C ILE A 367 21.02 0.50 3.30
N LEU A 368 22.04 -0.11 2.69
CA LEU A 368 23.36 -0.28 3.31
C LEU A 368 24.06 1.05 3.57
N ASN A 369 23.87 2.07 2.71
CA ASN A 369 24.44 3.40 2.91
C ASN A 369 23.68 4.25 3.93
N MET A 370 22.36 4.10 4.07
CA MET A 370 21.60 4.75 5.15
C MET A 370 21.88 4.11 6.52
N GLY A 371 21.97 2.78 6.59
CA GLY A 371 22.30 2.07 7.84
C GLY A 371 23.70 2.37 8.40
N SER A 372 24.60 2.92 7.57
CA SER A 372 25.92 3.40 8.01
C SER A 372 25.91 4.83 8.55
N LYS A 373 24.83 5.61 8.38
CA LYS A 373 24.76 7.03 8.75
C LYS A 373 23.91 7.35 9.98
N GLU A 374 23.23 6.36 10.57
CA GLU A 374 22.55 6.50 11.88
C GLU A 374 23.41 5.99 13.07
N VAL A 375 24.72 5.97 12.91
CA VAL A 375 25.66 5.83 14.04
C VAL A 375 26.69 6.95 13.96
N GLN A 376 26.24 8.17 14.28
CA GLN A 376 27.01 9.16 15.04
C GLN A 376 26.06 9.97 15.90
#